data_AF-A0A970GH27-F1
#
_entry.id   AF-A0A970GH27-F1
#
_cell.length_a   1.000
_cell.length_b   1.000
_cell.length_c   1.000
_cell.angle_alpha   90.00
_cell.angle_beta   90.00
_cell.angle_gamma   90.00
#
_symmetry.space_group_name_H-M   'P 1'
#
loop_
_entity.id
_entity.type
_entity.pdbx_description
1 polymer ?
#
loop_
_entity_poly.entity_id
_entity_poly.type
_entity_poly.pdbx_seq_one_letter_code
_entity_poly.pdbx_strand_id
1 'polypeptide(L)'
;MKQPRTQLKTAPAYFIMLLILVLDQLTKTLVRVNMEMYEHIPLLQNLFGDTFILIRVQNSGAAFSFGFGSDLVNRIIFICVTVLVVGIIIYLLHYAQHKIQVIAFGLILGGALGNLIDRVLFGPVTDFFSMDFPDFIMERFPVF
;
A
#
# COMPACT_ATOMS: atom_id res chain seq x y z
N MET A 1 4.01 1.43 -41.48
CA MET A 1 3.38 2.59 -40.79
C MET A 1 2.66 2.06 -39.55
N LYS A 2 3.10 2.40 -38.33
CA LYS A 2 2.35 2.03 -37.11
C LYS A 2 1.09 2.91 -37.07
N GLN A 3 -0.09 2.29 -37.06
CA GLN A 3 -1.34 3.03 -36.90
C GLN A 3 -1.30 3.89 -35.63
N PRO A 4 -1.91 5.09 -35.62
CA PRO A 4 -2.03 5.88 -34.40
C PRO A 4 -2.84 5.04 -33.41
N ARG A 5 -2.16 4.50 -32.39
CA ARG A 5 -2.83 3.77 -31.31
C ARG A 5 -3.77 4.76 -30.63
N THR A 6 -5.07 4.52 -30.72
CA THR A 6 -6.08 5.25 -29.96
C THR A 6 -5.71 5.23 -28.49
N GLN A 7 -5.57 6.42 -27.88
CA GLN A 7 -5.31 6.55 -26.44
C GLN A 7 -6.40 5.82 -25.66
N LEU A 8 -6.00 5.05 -24.65
CA LEU A 8 -6.94 4.37 -23.78
C LEU A 8 -7.65 5.38 -22.87
N LYS A 9 -8.90 5.08 -22.50
CA LYS A 9 -9.62 5.86 -21.50
C LYS A 9 -8.93 5.68 -20.15
N THR A 10 -8.63 6.79 -19.46
CA THR A 10 -8.01 6.81 -18.13
C THR A 10 -9.02 6.63 -17.00
N ALA A 11 -10.30 6.91 -17.24
CA ALA A 11 -11.39 6.80 -16.26
C ALA A 11 -11.42 5.48 -15.45
N PRO A 12 -11.18 4.29 -16.04
CA PRO A 12 -11.12 3.04 -15.27
C PRO A 12 -10.01 3.04 -14.21
N ALA A 13 -8.86 3.67 -14.46
CA ALA A 13 -7.80 3.76 -13.47
C ALA A 13 -8.23 4.58 -12.25
N TYR A 14 -8.92 5.70 -12.45
CA TYR A 14 -9.42 6.53 -11.35
C TYR A 14 -10.52 5.84 -10.55
N PHE A 15 -11.38 5.06 -11.21
CA PHE A 15 -12.36 4.23 -10.52
C PHE A 15 -11.70 3.16 -9.65
N ILE A 16 -10.72 2.43 -10.21
CA ILE A 16 -9.95 1.42 -9.47
C ILE A 16 -9.19 2.08 -8.30
N MET A 17 -8.54 3.22 -8.54
CA MET A 17 -7.86 4.00 -7.51
C MET A 17 -8.81 4.34 -6.36
N LEU A 18 -10.00 4.88 -6.65
CA LEU A 18 -10.98 5.23 -5.62
C LEU A 18 -11.46 4.00 -4.86
N LEU A 19 -11.75 2.90 -5.57
CA LEU A 19 -12.18 1.65 -4.95
C LEU A 19 -11.12 1.11 -3.98
N ILE A 20 -9.86 1.03 -4.43
CA ILE A 20 -8.74 0.56 -3.59
C ILE A 20 -8.51 1.51 -2.41
N LEU A 21 -8.56 2.82 -2.62
CA LEU A 21 -8.40 3.82 -1.57
C LEU A 21 -9.47 3.66 -0.47
N VAL A 22 -10.73 3.49 -0.88
CA VAL A 22 -11.84 3.27 0.06
C VAL A 22 -11.64 1.97 0.83
N LEU A 23 -11.29 0.88 0.14
CA LEU A 23 -11.04 -0.41 0.79
C LEU A 23 -9.88 -0.33 1.79
N ASP A 24 -8.76 0.30 1.41
CA ASP A 24 -7.59 0.53 2.27
C ASP A 24 -7.96 1.31 3.55
N GLN A 25 -8.66 2.44 3.41
CA GLN A 25 -9.01 3.26 4.55
C GLN A 25 -10.07 2.61 5.44
N LEU A 26 -11.00 1.85 4.86
CA LEU A 26 -11.97 1.07 5.62
C LEU A 26 -11.29 -0.03 6.43
N THR A 27 -10.43 -0.85 5.82
CA THR A 27 -9.75 -1.95 6.52
C THR A 27 -8.81 -1.44 7.62
N LYS A 28 -8.01 -0.40 7.33
CA LYS A 28 -7.17 0.25 8.35
C LYS A 28 -7.99 0.82 9.50
N THR A 29 -9.14 1.41 9.21
CA THR A 29 -10.03 1.94 10.25
C THR A 29 -10.61 0.81 11.10
N LEU A 30 -11.05 -0.29 10.50
CA LEU A 30 -11.51 -1.47 11.22
C LEU A 30 -10.44 -2.02 12.16
N VAL A 31 -9.18 -2.10 11.71
CA VAL A 31 -8.07 -2.53 12.58
C VAL A 31 -7.81 -1.53 13.70
N ARG A 32 -7.79 -0.22 13.40
CA ARG A 32 -7.56 0.82 14.41
C ARG A 32 -8.60 0.84 15.53
N VAL A 33 -9.85 0.47 15.24
CA VAL A 33 -10.94 0.50 16.23
C VAL A 33 -11.21 -0.83 16.91
N ASN A 34 -10.83 -1.97 16.31
CA ASN A 34 -11.13 -3.30 16.85
C ASN A 34 -9.92 -4.05 17.40
N MET A 35 -8.68 -3.61 17.13
CA MET A 35 -7.48 -4.30 17.58
C MET A 35 -6.59 -3.40 18.45
N GLU A 36 -6.04 -3.94 19.53
CA GLU A 36 -4.99 -3.27 20.30
C GLU A 36 -3.65 -3.27 19.54
N MET A 37 -2.73 -2.37 19.90
CA MET A 37 -1.40 -2.33 19.27
C MET A 37 -0.67 -3.65 19.57
N TYR A 38 -0.11 -4.28 18.53
CA TYR A 38 0.53 -5.60 18.58
C TYR A 38 -0.38 -6.77 18.99
N GLU A 39 -1.70 -6.62 18.94
CA GLU A 39 -2.60 -7.76 19.07
C GLU A 39 -2.46 -8.69 17.86
N HIS A 40 -2.38 -10.01 18.07
CA HIS A 40 -2.22 -11.01 17.02
C HIS A 40 -3.47 -11.89 16.90
N ILE A 41 -4.06 -11.93 15.71
CA ILE A 41 -5.21 -12.77 15.36
C ILE A 41 -4.80 -13.71 14.22
N PRO A 42 -4.54 -15.00 14.50
CA PRO A 42 -4.24 -15.98 13.46
C PRO A 42 -5.40 -16.13 12.47
N LEU A 43 -5.08 -16.14 11.18
CA LEU A 43 -6.04 -16.35 10.09
C LEU A 43 -5.88 -17.74 9.49
N LEU A 44 -7.00 -18.43 9.28
CA LEU A 44 -7.03 -19.73 8.59
C LEU A 44 -6.09 -20.77 9.21
N GLN A 45 -5.96 -20.76 10.54
CA GLN A 45 -5.00 -21.59 11.28
C GLN A 45 -5.14 -23.09 10.98
N ASN A 46 -6.37 -23.57 10.76
CA ASN A 46 -6.65 -24.96 10.42
C ASN A 46 -6.13 -25.40 9.04
N LEU A 47 -5.83 -24.45 8.14
CA LEU A 47 -5.40 -24.72 6.77
C LEU A 47 -3.94 -24.31 6.51
N PHE A 48 -3.50 -23.24 7.16
CA PHE A 48 -2.18 -22.63 6.92
C PHE A 48 -1.37 -22.41 8.21
N GLY A 49 -1.78 -22.95 9.36
CA GLY A 49 -1.10 -22.70 10.62
C GLY A 49 -0.95 -21.19 10.91
N ASP A 50 0.23 -20.77 11.31
CA ASP A 50 0.52 -19.36 11.65
C ASP A 50 1.04 -18.55 10.44
N THR A 51 0.85 -19.05 9.22
CA THR A 51 1.30 -18.38 7.99
C THR A 51 0.67 -17.01 7.81
N PHE A 52 -0.61 -16.84 8.13
CA PHE A 52 -1.31 -15.56 8.00
C PHE A 52 -1.76 -15.09 9.37
N ILE A 53 -1.34 -13.89 9.77
CA ILE A 53 -1.75 -13.27 11.04
C ILE A 53 -2.18 -11.84 10.76
N LEU A 54 -3.33 -11.45 11.29
CA LEU A 54 -3.64 -10.03 11.48
C LEU A 54 -2.91 -9.55 12.72
N ILE A 55 -2.12 -8.50 12.57
CA ILE A 55 -1.46 -7.81 13.67
C ILE A 55 -1.78 -6.33 13.56
N ARG A 56 -1.68 -5.51 14.59
CA ARG A 56 -1.73 -4.05 14.42
C ARG A 56 -0.36 -3.43 14.65
N VAL A 57 0.24 -2.86 13.61
CA VAL A 57 1.55 -2.20 13.67
C VAL A 57 1.46 -0.78 13.12
N GLN A 58 2.27 0.11 13.69
CA GLN A 58 2.47 1.47 13.18
C GLN A 58 3.83 1.55 12.49
N ASN A 59 3.80 1.85 11.19
CA ASN A 59 5.00 1.98 10.38
C ASN A 59 5.34 3.45 10.15
N SER A 60 6.33 3.94 10.92
CA SER A 60 6.88 5.30 10.79
C SER A 60 7.76 5.51 9.54
N GLY A 61 7.84 4.51 8.64
CA GLY A 61 8.69 4.54 7.45
C GLY A 61 10.02 3.81 7.61
N ALA A 62 10.15 2.92 8.58
CA ALA A 62 11.33 2.07 8.75
C ALA A 62 11.04 0.65 8.25
N ALA A 63 10.93 0.47 6.93
CA ALA A 63 10.89 -0.88 6.36
C ALA A 63 12.33 -1.38 6.19
N PHE A 64 12.60 -2.65 6.54
CA PHE A 64 13.93 -3.27 6.42
C PHE A 64 15.07 -2.52 7.14
N SER A 65 14.77 -1.90 8.29
CA SER A 65 15.72 -1.03 9.03
C SER A 65 16.22 0.19 8.22
N PHE A 66 15.58 0.51 7.09
CA PHE A 66 15.90 1.69 6.29
C PHE A 66 15.14 2.89 6.86
N GLY A 67 15.82 3.72 7.65
CA GLY A 67 15.26 4.93 8.23
C GLY A 67 16.33 6.01 8.39
N PHE A 68 15.94 7.28 8.26
CA PHE A 68 16.83 8.45 8.31
C PHE A 68 17.09 8.94 9.74
N GLY A 69 17.03 8.04 10.73
CA GLY A 69 17.30 8.33 12.14
C GLY A 69 16.27 9.19 12.87
N SER A 70 15.20 9.64 12.19
CA SER A 70 14.11 10.42 12.79
C SER A 70 12.78 10.11 12.11
N ASP A 71 11.75 9.83 12.91
CA ASP A 71 10.38 9.59 12.43
C ASP A 71 9.82 10.77 11.63
N LEU A 72 10.15 12.00 12.04
CA LEU A 72 9.73 13.20 11.32
C LEU A 72 10.40 13.27 9.94
N VAL A 73 11.69 12.98 9.86
CA VAL A 73 12.44 12.98 8.59
C VAL A 73 11.91 11.89 7.67
N ASN A 74 11.68 10.68 8.19
CA ASN A 74 11.06 9.59 7.43
C ASN A 74 9.70 10.02 6.89
N ARG A 75 8.82 10.53 7.74
CA ARG A 75 7.48 10.99 7.37
C ARG A 75 7.53 11.99 6.22
N ILE A 76 8.37 13.02 6.32
CA ILE A 76 8.50 14.06 5.28
C ILE A 76 9.01 13.44 3.98
N ILE A 77 10.05 12.61 4.03
CA ILE A 77 10.62 11.97 2.84
C ILE A 77 9.58 11.09 2.15
N PHE A 78 8.87 10.23 2.87
CA PHE A 78 7.86 9.38 2.26
C PHE A 78 6.69 10.17 1.70
N ILE A 79 6.24 11.23 2.36
CA ILE A 79 5.21 12.13 1.80
C ILE A 79 5.69 12.72 0.47
N CYS A 80 6.90 13.29 0.44
CA CYS A 80 7.48 13.89 -0.78
C CYS A 80 7.63 12.87 -1.91
N VAL A 81 8.18 11.69 -1.61
CA VAL A 81 8.37 10.61 -2.59
C VAL A 81 7.01 10.12 -3.10
N THR A 82 6.02 9.92 -2.23
CA THR A 82 4.69 9.48 -2.65
C THR A 82 4.01 10.52 -3.54
N VAL A 83 4.07 11.81 -3.20
CA VAL A 83 3.53 12.88 -4.05
C VAL A 83 4.20 12.91 -5.41
N LEU A 84 5.54 12.78 -5.46
CA LEU A 84 6.30 12.71 -6.71
C LEU A 84 5.88 11.50 -7.55
N VAL A 85 5.83 10.31 -6.96
CA VAL A 85 5.45 9.07 -7.65
C VAL A 85 4.00 9.13 -8.15
N VAL A 86 3.06 9.66 -7.37
CA VAL A 86 1.67 9.87 -7.80
C VAL A 86 1.63 10.78 -9.03
N GLY A 87 2.37 11.90 -9.03
CA GLY A 87 2.48 12.78 -10.17
C GLY A 87 3.04 12.08 -11.42
N ILE A 88 4.09 11.29 -11.26
CA ILE A 88 4.70 10.49 -12.34
C ILE A 88 3.70 9.47 -12.89
N ILE A 89 2.98 8.74 -12.03
CA ILE A 89 2.02 7.72 -12.47
C ILE A 89 0.83 8.36 -13.19
N ILE A 90 0.32 9.49 -12.71
CA ILE A 90 -0.72 10.25 -13.41
C ILE A 90 -0.22 10.69 -14.79
N TYR A 91 1.00 11.21 -14.90
CA TYR A 91 1.60 11.55 -16.19
C TYR A 91 1.69 10.32 -17.11
N LEU A 92 2.26 9.20 -16.63
CA LEU A 92 2.42 7.96 -17.40
C LEU A 92 1.08 7.32 -17.81
N LEU A 93 0.02 7.50 -17.03
CA LEU A 93 -1.32 7.00 -17.34
C LEU A 93 -1.85 7.59 -18.67
N HIS A 94 -1.47 8.83 -19.02
CA HIS A 94 -1.83 9.44 -20.31
C HIS A 94 -1.17 8.76 -21.51
N TYR A 95 -0.05 8.05 -21.28
CA TYR A 95 0.69 7.33 -22.31
C TYR A 95 0.41 5.83 -22.30
N ALA A 96 -0.52 5.36 -21.46
CA ALA A 96 -0.85 3.95 -21.34
C ALA A 96 -1.35 3.37 -22.69
N GLN A 97 -0.71 2.29 -23.13
CA GLN A 97 -0.98 1.61 -24.40
C GLN A 97 -1.79 0.34 -24.21
N HIS A 98 -1.83 -0.21 -23.00
CA HIS A 98 -2.49 -1.47 -22.68
C HIS A 98 -3.44 -1.33 -21.50
N LYS A 99 -4.59 -2.01 -21.55
CA LYS A 99 -5.59 -2.01 -20.46
C LYS A 99 -4.98 -2.44 -19.12
N ILE A 100 -4.02 -3.37 -19.15
CA ILE A 100 -3.31 -3.82 -17.95
C ILE A 100 -2.52 -2.69 -17.28
N GLN A 101 -1.98 -1.74 -18.05
CA GLN A 101 -1.29 -0.57 -17.49
C GLN A 101 -2.28 0.36 -16.77
N VAL A 102 -3.45 0.59 -17.37
CA VAL A 102 -4.53 1.40 -16.76
C VAL A 102 -4.97 0.78 -15.43
N ILE A 103 -5.15 -0.55 -15.38
CA ILE A 103 -5.49 -1.28 -14.16
C ILE A 103 -4.35 -1.16 -13.13
N ALA A 104 -3.12 -1.46 -13.53
CA ALA A 104 -1.96 -1.40 -12.64
C ALA A 104 -1.74 0.00 -12.05
N PHE A 105 -1.87 1.06 -12.86
CA PHE A 105 -1.76 2.43 -12.38
C PHE A 105 -2.88 2.79 -11.41
N GLY A 106 -4.11 2.34 -11.65
CA GLY A 106 -5.21 2.51 -10.70
C GLY A 106 -4.93 1.86 -9.34
N LEU A 107 -4.44 0.61 -9.34
CA LEU A 107 -4.05 -0.12 -8.13
C LEU A 107 -2.92 0.60 -7.37
N ILE A 108 -1.86 1.01 -8.08
CA ILE A 108 -0.70 1.72 -7.50
C ILE A 108 -1.13 3.06 -6.90
N LEU A 109 -1.93 3.85 -7.62
CA LEU A 109 -2.43 5.15 -7.13
C LEU A 109 -3.29 4.98 -5.88
N GLY A 110 -4.18 3.98 -5.85
CA GLY A 110 -5.04 3.72 -4.69
C GLY A 110 -4.23 3.41 -3.44
N GLY A 111 -3.27 2.48 -3.54
CA GLY A 111 -2.39 2.12 -2.41
C GLY A 111 -1.46 3.28 -1.98
N ALA A 112 -0.87 3.99 -2.94
CA ALA A 112 -0.02 5.14 -2.66
C ALA A 112 -0.77 6.26 -1.92
N LEU A 113 -1.99 6.58 -2.36
CA LEU A 113 -2.81 7.61 -1.72
C LEU A 113 -3.30 7.18 -0.33
N GLY A 114 -3.67 5.91 -0.12
CA GLY A 114 -4.07 5.41 1.20
C GLY A 114 -2.94 5.54 2.23
N ASN A 115 -1.73 5.18 1.81
CA ASN A 115 -0.51 5.33 2.61
C ASN A 115 -0.08 6.80 2.81
N LEU A 116 -0.42 7.69 1.88
CA LEU A 116 -0.21 9.13 2.03
C LEU A 116 -1.17 9.73 3.06
N ILE A 117 -2.46 9.35 3.03
CA ILE A 117 -3.47 9.80 3.98
C ILE A 117 -3.05 9.47 5.40
N ASP A 118 -2.65 8.22 5.66
CA ASP A 118 -2.21 7.82 7.00
C ASP A 118 -1.01 8.65 7.48
N ARG A 119 -0.02 8.88 6.62
CA ARG A 119 1.16 9.71 6.96
C ARG A 119 0.80 11.16 7.24
N VAL A 120 -0.19 11.72 6.54
CA VAL A 120 -0.62 13.10 6.74
C VAL A 120 -1.45 13.23 8.02
N LEU A 121 -2.38 12.31 8.27
CA LEU A 121 -3.34 12.42 9.38
C LEU A 121 -2.82 11.85 10.70
N PHE A 122 -2.14 10.71 10.67
CA PHE A 122 -1.74 9.99 11.88
C PHE A 122 -0.23 10.03 12.14
N GLY A 123 0.58 10.16 11.08
CA GLY A 123 2.04 10.13 11.16
C GLY A 123 2.62 8.82 10.62
N PRO A 124 2.42 7.67 11.29
CA PRO A 124 2.77 6.36 10.75
C PRO A 124 1.62 5.77 9.90
N VAL A 125 1.96 4.78 9.09
CA VAL A 125 0.98 3.94 8.40
C VAL A 125 0.47 2.85 9.33
N THR A 126 -0.83 2.57 9.28
CA THR A 126 -1.40 1.38 9.93
C THR A 126 -1.18 0.17 9.04
N ASP A 127 -0.23 -0.68 9.40
CA ASP A 127 0.04 -1.97 8.74
C ASP A 127 -0.55 -3.07 9.60
N PHE A 128 -1.12 -4.11 8.96
CA PHE A 128 -1.86 -5.10 9.73
C PHE A 128 -1.92 -6.53 9.21
N PHE A 129 -1.37 -6.78 8.05
CA PHE A 129 -1.31 -8.10 7.47
C PHE A 129 0.12 -8.60 7.51
N SER A 130 0.33 -9.75 8.17
CA SER A 130 1.66 -10.32 8.30
C SER A 130 1.66 -11.78 7.83
N MET A 131 2.61 -12.06 6.94
CA MET A 131 2.75 -13.33 6.23
C MET A 131 4.10 -13.96 6.57
N ASP A 132 4.06 -15.23 6.94
CA ASP A 132 5.24 -16.07 7.08
C ASP A 132 5.51 -16.83 5.78
N PHE A 133 6.79 -17.01 5.44
CA PHE A 133 7.24 -17.85 4.35
C PHE A 133 8.18 -18.90 4.94
N PRO A 134 7.66 -20.10 5.30
CA PRO A 134 8.43 -21.11 5.99
C PRO A 134 9.76 -21.41 5.27
N ASP A 135 10.88 -21.14 5.97
CA ASP A 135 12.22 -21.72 5.78
C ASP A 135 12.94 -21.60 4.42
N PHE A 136 12.91 -20.44 3.74
CA PHE A 136 13.82 -20.22 2.60
C PHE A 136 14.65 -18.91 2.61
N ILE A 137 14.20 -17.81 3.25
CA ILE A 137 14.88 -16.49 3.13
C ILE A 137 14.84 -15.62 4.41
N MET A 138 13.76 -15.65 5.20
CA MET A 138 13.57 -14.81 6.40
C MET A 138 12.50 -15.43 7.32
N GLU A 139 12.56 -15.16 8.63
CA GLU A 139 11.64 -15.72 9.63
C GLU A 139 10.20 -15.17 9.49
N ARG A 140 10.02 -13.92 9.03
CA ARG A 140 8.70 -13.37 8.65
C ARG A 140 8.84 -12.16 7.75
N PHE A 141 7.93 -11.99 6.77
CA PHE A 141 7.92 -10.78 5.96
C PHE A 141 7.46 -9.58 6.80
N PRO A 142 7.99 -8.36 6.56
CA PRO A 142 7.50 -7.15 7.23
C PRO A 142 5.99 -7.02 7.09
N VAL A 143 5.33 -6.55 8.15
CA VAL A 143 3.88 -6.30 8.16
C VAL A 143 3.55 -5.23 7.11
N PHE A 144 2.42 -5.40 6.42
CA PHE A 144 1.90 -4.46 5.42
C PHE A 144 0.38 -4.30 5.49
#